data_AF-A0A662W5C8-F1
#
_entry.id   AF-A0A662W5C8-F1
#
_cell.length_a   1.000
_cell.length_b   1.000
_cell.length_c   1.000
_cell.angle_alpha   90.00
_cell.angle_beta   90.00
_cell.angle_gamma   90.00
#
_symmetry.space_group_name_H-M   'P 1'
#
loop_
_entity.id
_entity.type
_entity.pdbx_description
1 polymer ?
#
loop_
_entity_poly.entity_id
_entity_poly.type
_entity_poly.pdbx_seq_one_letter_code
_entity_poly.pdbx_strand_id
1 'polypeptide(L)'
;MKCYVNLTNGIECIQKLGLRDYRFIRIQSTACEQKRWDFIIQDLDYDFLMSLALGENVVVFDTSKREVSRAVWQGLKWIEYVLNRRWLGRESTAIVRNHNVTSYFRSMYKELENRTFKKIDYFKKFLNIESVDIGYVCMCTDKDGNYSYFKEVLAGRIIKLREVA
;
A
#
# COMPACT_ATOMS: atom_id res chain seq x y z
N MET A 1 -9.52 -12.38 1.10
CA MET A 1 -8.52 -11.37 1.51
C MET A 1 -7.42 -11.34 0.46
N LYS A 2 -6.99 -10.17 0.01
CA LYS A 2 -5.84 -9.98 -0.88
C LYS A 2 -4.66 -9.45 -0.10
N CYS A 3 -3.56 -10.21 -0.13
CA CYS A 3 -2.34 -9.88 0.59
C CYS A 3 -1.38 -9.12 -0.32
N TYR A 4 -1.02 -7.90 0.06
CA TYR A 4 0.00 -7.11 -0.63
C TYR A 4 1.21 -6.93 0.27
N VAL A 5 2.36 -7.43 -0.16
CA VAL A 5 3.63 -7.29 0.54
C VAL A 5 4.30 -6.00 0.04
N ASN A 6 4.45 -5.04 0.95
CA ASN A 6 5.11 -3.78 0.64
C ASN A 6 6.63 -3.96 0.53
N LEU A 7 7.19 -3.52 -0.58
CA LEU A 7 8.62 -3.64 -0.84
C LEU A 7 9.43 -2.54 -0.11
N THR A 8 10.66 -2.82 0.31
CA THR A 8 11.37 -4.11 0.22
C THR A 8 11.20 -4.93 1.51
N ASN A 9 11.23 -4.28 2.66
CA ASN A 9 11.35 -4.94 3.95
C ASN A 9 10.17 -5.86 4.27
N GLY A 10 8.96 -5.53 3.80
CA GLY A 10 7.77 -6.38 3.95
C GLY A 10 7.95 -7.80 3.38
N ILE A 11 8.94 -8.06 2.51
CA ILE A 11 9.32 -9.42 2.08
C ILE A 11 9.50 -10.37 3.27
N GLU A 12 10.02 -9.88 4.38
CA GLU A 12 10.20 -10.66 5.60
C GLU A 12 8.90 -11.25 6.15
N CYS A 13 7.77 -10.57 5.95
CA CYS A 13 6.45 -11.07 6.35
C CYS A 13 6.09 -12.39 5.67
N ILE A 14 6.63 -12.66 4.48
CA ILE A 14 6.35 -13.89 3.72
C ILE A 14 6.75 -15.12 4.54
N GLN A 15 7.97 -15.13 5.07
CA GLN A 15 8.44 -16.24 5.89
C GLN A 15 7.86 -16.19 7.30
N LYS A 16 7.85 -15.00 7.94
CA LYS A 16 7.38 -14.87 9.33
C LYS A 16 5.91 -15.24 9.53
N LEU A 17 5.07 -14.94 8.54
CA LEU A 17 3.62 -15.18 8.60
C LEU A 17 3.18 -16.34 7.70
N GLY A 18 4.12 -17.00 7.02
CA GLY A 18 3.82 -18.11 6.11
C GLY A 18 2.91 -17.72 4.95
N LEU A 19 3.05 -16.50 4.40
CA LEU A 19 2.20 -16.01 3.31
C LEU A 19 2.42 -16.85 2.05
N ARG A 20 1.35 -17.48 1.55
CA ARG A 20 1.41 -18.37 0.37
C ARG A 20 0.88 -17.72 -0.90
N ASP A 21 -0.19 -16.94 -0.79
CA ASP A 21 -0.77 -16.17 -1.89
C ASP A 21 -0.66 -14.68 -1.54
N TYR A 22 0.23 -14.00 -2.24
CA TYR A 22 0.51 -12.59 -2.03
C TYR A 22 0.97 -11.95 -3.33
N ARG A 23 0.84 -10.64 -3.38
CA ARG A 23 1.28 -9.77 -4.46
C ARG A 23 2.22 -8.74 -3.90
N PHE A 24 3.03 -8.12 -4.74
CA PHE A 24 3.88 -7.03 -4.30
C PHE A 24 3.17 -5.70 -4.53
N ILE A 25 3.48 -4.74 -3.65
CA ILE A 25 3.19 -3.33 -3.84
C ILE A 25 4.43 -2.54 -3.42
N ARG A 26 4.54 -1.30 -3.89
CA ARG A 26 5.59 -0.39 -3.47
C ARG A 26 5.05 0.94 -3.01
N ILE A 27 5.07 1.15 -1.70
CA ILE A 27 4.76 2.42 -1.05
C ILE A 27 6.01 2.85 -0.29
N GLN A 28 6.63 3.93 -0.76
CA GLN A 28 7.91 4.36 -0.22
C GLN A 28 7.74 5.33 0.97
N SER A 29 8.29 4.96 2.13
CA SER A 29 8.37 5.87 3.28
C SER A 29 9.10 7.18 2.94
N THR A 30 10.13 7.12 2.08
CA THR A 30 10.88 8.29 1.61
C THR A 30 10.03 9.23 0.76
N ALA A 31 9.13 8.70 -0.09
CA ALA A 31 8.20 9.53 -0.85
C ALA A 31 7.20 10.26 0.07
N CYS A 32 6.74 9.58 1.12
CA CYS A 32 5.86 10.19 2.14
C CYS A 32 6.58 11.30 2.91
N GLU A 33 7.84 11.06 3.30
CA GLU A 33 8.68 12.03 3.99
C GLU A 33 8.98 13.27 3.14
N GLN A 34 9.33 13.06 1.87
CA GLN A 34 9.57 14.12 0.89
C GLN A 34 8.28 14.73 0.33
N LYS A 35 7.09 14.32 0.81
CA LYS A 35 5.79 14.83 0.37
C LYS A 35 5.56 14.70 -1.15
N ARG A 36 6.13 13.66 -1.77
CA ARG A 36 5.93 13.33 -3.20
C ARG A 36 4.58 12.64 -3.39
N TRP A 37 3.49 13.34 -3.08
CA TRP A 37 2.14 12.78 -2.98
C TRP A 37 1.56 12.29 -4.31
N ASP A 38 1.83 13.01 -5.40
CA ASP A 38 1.44 12.58 -6.74
C ASP A 38 2.15 11.29 -7.15
N PHE A 39 3.46 11.23 -6.91
CA PHE A 39 4.27 10.04 -7.15
C PHE A 39 3.73 8.81 -6.40
N ILE A 40 3.29 8.94 -5.15
CA ILE A 40 2.73 7.81 -4.38
C ILE A 40 1.53 7.18 -5.11
N ILE A 41 0.64 7.99 -5.70
CA ILE A 41 -0.52 7.48 -6.43
C ILE A 41 -0.12 6.95 -7.82
N GLN A 42 0.84 7.62 -8.48
CA GLN A 42 1.42 7.19 -9.75
C GLN A 42 2.19 5.88 -9.69
N ASP A 43 2.80 5.53 -8.55
CA ASP A 43 3.55 4.27 -8.38
C ASP A 43 2.64 3.08 -8.04
N LEU A 44 1.37 3.29 -7.67
CA LEU A 44 0.46 2.20 -7.31
C LEU A 44 0.25 1.17 -8.44
N ASP A 45 0.36 -0.11 -8.13
CA ASP A 45 0.12 -1.17 -9.11
C ASP A 45 -1.35 -1.20 -9.58
N TYR A 46 -1.56 -1.47 -10.88
CA TYR A 46 -2.91 -1.57 -11.44
C TYR A 46 -3.73 -2.69 -10.80
N ASP A 47 -3.07 -3.78 -10.42
CA ASP A 47 -3.71 -4.91 -9.75
C ASP A 47 -4.22 -4.55 -8.34
N PHE A 48 -3.45 -3.73 -7.61
CA PHE A 48 -3.88 -3.20 -6.31
C PHE A 48 -5.11 -2.30 -6.45
N LEU A 49 -5.07 -1.38 -7.42
CA LEU A 49 -6.21 -0.50 -7.72
C LEU A 49 -7.45 -1.29 -8.16
N MET A 50 -7.28 -2.36 -8.95
CA MET A 50 -8.39 -3.24 -9.32
C MET A 50 -9.00 -3.94 -8.10
N SER A 51 -8.15 -4.52 -7.25
CA SER A 51 -8.61 -5.25 -6.06
C SER A 51 -9.41 -4.35 -5.12
N LEU A 52 -8.96 -3.11 -4.92
CA LEU A 52 -9.71 -2.10 -4.17
C LEU A 52 -11.03 -1.73 -4.85
N ALA A 53 -11.01 -1.48 -6.17
CA ALA A 53 -12.22 -1.09 -6.91
C ALA A 53 -13.32 -2.18 -6.85
N LEU A 54 -12.92 -3.44 -6.91
CA LEU A 54 -13.84 -4.59 -6.82
C LEU A 54 -14.37 -4.86 -5.39
N GLY A 55 -13.85 -4.16 -4.38
CA GLY A 55 -14.25 -4.33 -2.99
C GLY A 55 -13.64 -5.55 -2.31
N GLU A 56 -12.50 -6.02 -2.79
CA GLU A 56 -11.80 -7.09 -2.12
C GLU A 56 -11.23 -6.59 -0.79
N ASN A 57 -11.24 -7.45 0.24
CA ASN A 57 -10.60 -7.15 1.52
C ASN A 57 -9.07 -7.16 1.33
N VAL A 58 -8.48 -5.97 1.18
CA VAL A 58 -7.06 -5.74 0.93
C VAL A 58 -6.30 -5.50 2.23
N VAL A 59 -5.21 -6.25 2.43
CA VAL A 59 -4.30 -6.11 3.57
C VAL A 59 -2.87 -5.92 3.09
N VAL A 60 -2.22 -4.84 3.55
CA VAL A 60 -0.82 -4.52 3.25
C VAL A 60 0.09 -4.99 4.39
N PHE A 61 1.07 -5.82 4.05
CA PHE A 61 2.06 -6.35 4.96
C PHE A 61 3.37 -5.58 4.79
N ASP A 62 3.90 -5.04 5.89
CA ASP A 62 5.13 -4.25 5.86
C ASP A 62 6.00 -4.55 7.09
N THR A 63 7.30 -4.34 6.96
CA THR A 63 8.19 -4.31 8.12
C THR A 63 9.06 -3.06 8.11
N SER A 64 9.41 -2.57 9.29
CA SER A 64 10.32 -1.43 9.41
C SER A 64 11.11 -1.47 10.71
N LYS A 65 12.12 -0.60 10.86
CA LYS A 65 12.81 -0.43 12.15
C LYS A 65 11.90 0.07 13.28
N ARG A 66 10.72 0.59 12.93
CA ARG A 66 9.69 1.05 13.85
C ARG A 66 8.49 0.10 13.78
N GLU A 67 7.62 0.19 14.79
CA GLU A 67 6.40 -0.63 14.86
C GLU A 67 5.48 -0.44 13.65
N VAL A 68 5.31 0.80 13.17
CA VAL A 68 4.54 1.12 11.95
C VAL A 68 5.35 2.06 11.08
N SER A 69 5.57 1.68 9.82
CA SER A 69 6.31 2.49 8.86
C SER A 69 5.51 3.71 8.41
N ARG A 70 6.21 4.73 7.90
CA ARG A 70 5.57 5.93 7.33
C ARG A 70 4.74 5.61 6.09
N ALA A 71 5.20 4.65 5.28
CA ALA A 71 4.43 4.12 4.16
C ALA A 71 3.05 3.63 4.60
N VAL A 72 2.96 2.98 5.76
CA VAL A 72 1.69 2.50 6.31
C VAL A 72 0.88 3.62 6.95
N TRP A 73 1.37 4.25 8.02
CA TRP A 73 0.55 5.20 8.78
C TRP A 73 0.22 6.49 8.01
N GLN A 74 1.04 6.86 7.01
CA GLN A 74 0.85 8.06 6.20
C GLN A 74 0.44 7.73 4.78
N GLY A 75 1.17 6.82 4.12
CA GLY A 75 0.98 6.50 2.71
C GLY A 75 -0.37 5.82 2.46
N LEU A 76 -0.74 4.79 3.23
CA LEU A 76 -2.06 4.15 3.08
C LEU A 76 -3.19 5.13 3.35
N LYS A 77 -3.07 5.97 4.38
CA LYS A 77 -4.08 7.00 4.68
C LYS A 77 -4.20 8.04 3.56
N TRP A 78 -3.10 8.38 2.91
CA TRP A 78 -3.14 9.22 1.71
C TRP A 78 -3.88 8.54 0.55
N ILE A 79 -3.59 7.27 0.30
CA ILE A 79 -4.23 6.48 -0.76
C ILE A 79 -5.74 6.35 -0.51
N GLU A 80 -6.16 5.94 0.69
CA GLU A 80 -7.57 5.88 1.10
C GLU A 80 -8.26 7.24 0.87
N TYR A 81 -7.65 8.33 1.30
CA TYR A 81 -8.20 9.67 1.14
C TYR A 81 -8.41 10.05 -0.33
N VAL A 82 -7.39 9.85 -1.18
CA VAL A 82 -7.46 10.19 -2.60
C VAL A 82 -8.52 9.35 -3.32
N LEU A 83 -8.55 8.04 -3.06
CA LEU A 83 -9.47 7.14 -3.74
C LEU A 83 -10.91 7.34 -3.27
N ASN A 84 -11.20 7.45 -1.97
CA ASN A 84 -12.54 7.79 -1.48
C ASN A 84 -13.05 9.10 -2.10
N ARG A 85 -12.18 10.11 -2.21
CA ARG A 85 -12.55 11.39 -2.81
C ARG A 85 -12.77 11.29 -4.31
N ARG A 86 -11.88 10.64 -5.05
CA ARG A 86 -11.94 10.62 -6.53
C ARG A 86 -12.97 9.62 -7.06
N TRP A 87 -13.04 8.44 -6.47
CA TRP A 87 -13.94 7.37 -6.91
C TRP A 87 -15.36 7.57 -6.41
N LEU A 88 -15.53 7.99 -5.15
CA LEU A 88 -16.84 8.02 -4.49
C LEU A 88 -17.38 9.42 -4.27
N GLY A 89 -16.59 10.46 -4.58
CA GLY A 89 -16.98 11.85 -4.35
C GLY A 89 -17.04 12.22 -2.85
N ARG A 90 -16.49 11.39 -1.96
CA ARG A 90 -16.57 11.54 -0.51
C ARG A 90 -15.25 12.04 0.06
N GLU A 91 -15.26 13.17 0.74
CA GLU A 91 -14.08 13.62 1.49
C GLU A 91 -14.04 12.94 2.86
N SER A 92 -13.20 11.93 3.00
CA SER A 92 -13.01 11.22 4.27
C SER A 92 -12.15 12.04 5.24
N THR A 93 -12.45 11.93 6.54
CA THR A 93 -11.59 12.50 7.57
C THR A 93 -10.30 11.68 7.64
N ALA A 94 -9.16 12.32 7.41
CA ALA A 94 -7.86 11.67 7.46
C ALA A 94 -7.24 11.86 8.85
N ILE A 95 -7.18 10.78 9.64
CA ILE A 95 -6.48 10.73 10.91
C ILE A 95 -5.15 10.02 10.72
N VAL A 96 -4.06 10.69 11.05
CA VAL A 96 -2.71 10.19 10.93
C VAL A 96 -2.01 10.36 12.28
N ARG A 97 -1.67 9.24 12.93
CA ARG A 97 -1.08 9.22 14.29
C ARG A 97 -1.84 10.12 15.28
N ASN A 98 -3.17 9.98 15.33
CA ASN A 98 -4.09 10.77 16.15
C ASN A 98 -4.20 12.26 15.79
N HIS A 99 -3.59 12.73 14.70
CA HIS A 99 -3.75 14.08 14.20
C HIS A 99 -4.71 14.10 13.01
N ASN A 100 -5.67 15.03 13.02
CA ASN A 100 -6.51 15.29 11.86
C ASN A 100 -5.71 16.08 10.82
N VAL A 101 -5.40 15.43 9.70
CA VAL A 101 -4.64 16.01 8.58
C VAL A 101 -5.51 16.27 7.36
N THR A 102 -6.84 16.24 7.50
CA THR A 102 -7.80 16.37 6.38
C THR A 102 -7.57 17.65 5.57
N SER A 103 -7.38 18.79 6.23
CA SER A 103 -7.12 20.06 5.53
C SER A 103 -5.80 20.04 4.74
N TYR A 104 -4.77 19.38 5.29
CA TYR A 104 -3.50 19.23 4.59
C TYR A 104 -3.64 18.31 3.37
N PHE A 105 -4.28 17.15 3.54
CA PHE A 105 -4.56 16.21 2.45
C PHE A 105 -5.44 16.84 1.36
N ARG A 106 -6.41 17.69 1.73
CA ARG A 106 -7.21 18.47 0.78
C ARG A 106 -6.35 19.37 -0.08
N SER A 107 -5.41 20.10 0.52
CA SER A 107 -4.48 20.94 -0.23
C SER A 107 -3.62 20.10 -1.17
N MET A 108 -3.03 19.00 -0.67
CA MET A 108 -2.19 18.13 -1.51
C MET A 108 -2.96 17.46 -2.64
N TYR A 109 -4.26 17.18 -2.46
CA TYR A 109 -5.09 16.57 -3.48
C TYR A 109 -5.31 17.51 -4.67
N LYS A 110 -5.39 18.82 -4.40
CA LYS A 110 -5.50 19.83 -5.46
C LYS A 110 -4.23 19.94 -6.30
N GLU A 111 -3.08 19.58 -5.74
CA GLU A 111 -1.78 19.58 -6.43
C GLU A 111 -1.53 18.30 -7.25
N LEU A 112 -2.45 17.32 -7.22
CA LEU A 112 -2.30 16.10 -8.02
C LEU A 112 -2.42 16.41 -9.52
N GLU A 113 -1.59 15.75 -10.32
CA GLU A 113 -1.55 15.97 -11.75
C GLU A 113 -2.71 15.27 -12.47
N ASN A 114 -3.09 15.79 -13.66
CA ASN A 114 -4.15 15.20 -14.48
C ASN A 114 -3.88 13.74 -14.86
N ARG A 115 -2.61 13.35 -15.05
CA ARG A 115 -2.26 11.94 -15.31
C ARG A 115 -2.61 11.02 -14.14
N THR A 116 -2.58 11.54 -12.92
CA THR A 116 -2.90 10.80 -11.68
C THR A 116 -4.38 10.54 -11.61
N PHE A 117 -5.18 11.57 -11.87
CA PHE A 117 -6.62 11.41 -12.00
C PHE A 117 -7.00 10.44 -13.12
N LYS A 118 -6.39 10.53 -14.31
CA LYS A 118 -6.66 9.59 -15.41
C LYS A 118 -6.36 8.15 -15.03
N LYS A 119 -5.23 7.89 -14.36
CA LYS A 119 -4.84 6.55 -13.90
C LYS A 119 -5.88 5.96 -12.96
N ILE A 120 -6.27 6.69 -11.91
CA ILE A 120 -7.25 6.16 -10.96
C ILE A 120 -8.67 6.14 -11.54
N ASP A 121 -9.04 7.09 -12.40
CA ASP A 121 -10.35 7.11 -13.06
C ASP A 121 -10.58 5.91 -13.98
N TYR A 122 -9.52 5.29 -14.51
CA TYR A 122 -9.62 4.06 -15.31
C TYR A 122 -10.43 2.98 -14.59
N PHE A 123 -10.36 2.92 -13.26
CA PHE A 123 -11.01 1.90 -12.44
C PHE A 123 -12.46 2.23 -12.06
N LYS A 124 -12.94 3.46 -12.34
CA LYS A 124 -14.30 3.88 -11.97
C LYS A 124 -15.40 2.98 -12.52
N LYS A 125 -15.19 2.41 -13.71
CA LYS A 125 -16.11 1.47 -14.37
C LYS A 125 -16.22 0.10 -13.69
N PHE A 126 -15.38 -0.18 -12.70
CA PHE A 126 -15.34 -1.44 -11.97
C PHE A 126 -15.68 -1.28 -10.48
N LEU A 127 -16.09 -0.08 -10.04
CA LEU A 127 -16.35 0.18 -8.63
C LEU A 127 -17.53 -0.64 -8.13
N ASN A 128 -17.28 -1.44 -7.11
CA ASN A 128 -18.26 -2.25 -6.38
C ASN A 128 -18.08 -2.05 -4.86
N ILE A 129 -17.92 -0.79 -4.45
CA ILE A 129 -17.56 -0.39 -3.08
C ILE A 129 -18.33 0.84 -2.62
N GLU A 130 -18.50 0.95 -1.31
CA GLU A 130 -19.05 2.14 -0.64
C GLU A 130 -17.97 2.97 0.07
N SER A 131 -16.81 2.37 0.34
CA SER A 131 -15.65 2.99 0.95
C SER A 131 -14.38 2.30 0.45
N VAL A 132 -13.27 3.06 0.45
CA VAL A 132 -11.94 2.48 0.27
C VAL A 132 -11.30 2.34 1.64
N ASP A 133 -11.17 1.09 2.10
CA ASP A 133 -10.58 0.73 3.38
C ASP A 133 -9.41 -0.23 3.15
N ILE A 134 -8.24 0.10 3.70
CA ILE A 134 -7.02 -0.69 3.51
C ILE A 134 -6.53 -1.18 4.87
N GLY A 135 -6.61 -2.49 5.08
CA GLY A 135 -6.01 -3.14 6.25
C GLY A 135 -4.50 -3.16 6.17
N TYR A 136 -3.83 -3.30 7.31
CA TYR A 136 -2.38 -3.50 7.34
C TYR A 136 -1.92 -4.40 8.48
N VAL A 137 -0.78 -5.06 8.27
CA VAL A 137 -0.04 -5.80 9.29
C VAL A 137 1.40 -5.31 9.25
N CYS A 138 1.89 -4.81 10.38
CA CYS A 138 3.25 -4.29 10.51
C CYS A 138 4.04 -5.10 11.54
N MET A 139 5.33 -5.28 11.26
CA MET A 139 6.27 -5.87 12.23
C MET A 139 7.58 -5.06 12.27
N CYS A 140 8.27 -5.14 13.39
CA CYS A 140 9.64 -4.64 13.48
C CYS A 140 10.62 -5.55 12.73
N THR A 141 11.65 -4.96 12.14
CA THR A 141 12.76 -5.67 11.50
C THR A 141 14.11 -5.07 11.87
N ASP A 142 15.11 -5.95 12.00
CA ASP A 142 16.53 -5.64 12.07
C ASP A 142 17.25 -5.88 10.72
N LYS A 143 16.53 -6.33 9.68
CA LYS A 143 17.07 -6.70 8.36
C LYS A 143 16.93 -5.60 7.31
N ASP A 144 16.62 -4.37 7.72
CA ASP A 144 16.49 -3.22 6.84
C ASP A 144 17.74 -3.03 5.96
N GLY A 145 17.55 -3.01 4.65
CA GLY A 145 18.64 -2.92 3.66
C GLY A 145 19.44 -4.21 3.44
N ASN A 146 19.12 -5.32 4.11
CA ASN A 146 19.79 -6.61 3.92
C ASN A 146 19.22 -7.36 2.70
N TYR A 147 19.66 -6.97 1.51
CA TYR A 147 19.16 -7.55 0.25
C TYR A 147 19.48 -9.04 0.06
N SER A 148 20.59 -9.56 0.62
CA SER A 148 20.88 -11.00 0.56
C SER A 148 19.85 -11.80 1.34
N TYR A 149 19.51 -11.35 2.55
CA TYR A 149 18.44 -11.94 3.35
C TYR A 149 17.09 -11.96 2.60
N PHE A 150 16.67 -10.83 2.04
CA PHE A 150 15.40 -10.79 1.29
C PHE A 150 15.40 -11.69 0.05
N LYS A 151 16.55 -11.83 -0.63
CA LYS A 151 16.70 -12.79 -1.75
C LYS A 151 16.54 -14.23 -1.27
N GLU A 152 17.12 -14.59 -0.12
CA GLU A 152 16.98 -15.93 0.47
C GLU A 152 15.52 -16.23 0.85
N VAL A 153 14.80 -15.28 1.45
CA VAL A 153 13.36 -15.43 1.77
C VAL A 153 12.56 -15.75 0.52
N LEU A 154 12.82 -15.04 -0.58
CA LEU A 154 12.14 -15.27 -1.86
C LEU A 154 12.56 -16.60 -2.51
N ALA A 155 13.85 -16.96 -2.46
CA ALA A 155 14.38 -18.20 -3.03
C ALA A 155 13.87 -19.44 -2.28
N GLY A 156 13.81 -19.39 -0.94
CA GLY A 156 13.27 -20.45 -0.10
C GLY A 156 11.81 -20.80 -0.42
N ARG A 157 11.04 -19.85 -0.98
CA ARG A 157 9.69 -20.11 -1.49
C ARG A 157 9.72 -20.91 -2.80
N ILE A 158 10.62 -20.57 -3.74
CA ILE A 158 10.71 -21.26 -5.04
C ILE A 158 11.01 -22.75 -4.81
N ILE A 159 11.89 -23.06 -3.86
CA ILE A 159 12.23 -24.45 -3.51
C ILE A 159 11.00 -25.17 -2.95
N LYS A 160 10.30 -24.59 -1.97
CA LYS A 160 9.09 -25.19 -1.38
C LYS A 160 7.94 -25.38 -2.37
N LEU A 161 7.80 -24.51 -3.37
CA LEU A 161 6.76 -24.67 -4.40
C LEU A 161 7.08 -25.82 -5.37
N ARG A 162 8.37 -26.11 -5.62
CA ARG A 162 8.80 -27.22 -6.47
C ARG A 162 8.69 -28.59 -5.80
N GLU A 163 8.71 -28.64 -4.47
CA GLU A 163 8.55 -29.89 -3.71
C GLU A 163 7.09 -30.35 -3.58
N VAL A 164 6.13 -29.48 -3.91
CA VAL A 164 4.68 -29.72 -3.76
C VAL A 164 3.97 -29.84 -5.13
N ALA A 165 4.70 -29.66 -6.23
CA ALA A 165 4.22 -29.82 -7.60
C ALA A 165 4.70 -31.16 -8.19
#